data_AF-A0A1H3N5B1-F1
#
_entry.id   AF-A0A1H3N5B1-F1
#
_cell.length_a   1.000
_cell.length_b   1.000
_cell.length_c   1.000
_cell.angle_alpha   90.00
_cell.angle_beta   90.00
_cell.angle_gamma   90.00
#
_symmetry.space_group_name_H-M   'P 1'
#
loop_
_entity.id
_entity.type
_entity.pdbx_description
1 polymer ?
#
loop_
_entity_poly.entity_id
_entity_poly.type
_entity_poly.pdbx_seq_one_letter_code
_entity_poly.pdbx_strand_id
1 'polypeptide(L)'
;MDIQKKVAYGKLLGEIYRIQKALGIPNECSDHHVYGLQHGMEPSIRAIWEEYDFISVDEIVIVDELFDEIESGNHKDVTSEEVLLDILESRGLPESKGRKVLQYYKLGGFYKERFDALKDNPLVPPDDSK
;
A
#
# COMPACT_ATOMS: atom_id res chain seq x y z
N MET A 1 13.92 6.84 -11.41
CA MET A 1 13.12 7.79 -12.21
C MET A 1 13.89 9.08 -12.40
N ASP A 2 13.95 9.58 -13.63
CA ASP A 2 14.66 10.83 -13.99
C ASP A 2 14.09 12.05 -13.23
N ILE A 3 14.97 12.97 -12.81
CA ILE A 3 14.64 14.19 -12.07
C ILE A 3 13.70 15.07 -12.89
N GLN A 4 13.88 15.15 -14.20
CA GLN A 4 13.01 15.94 -15.06
C GLN A 4 11.57 15.42 -15.07
N LYS A 5 11.40 14.09 -15.02
CA LYS A 5 10.08 13.45 -14.93
C LYS A 5 9.42 13.71 -13.58
N LYS A 6 10.18 13.62 -12.48
CA LYS A 6 9.69 14.06 -11.15
C LYS A 6 9.21 15.50 -11.23
N VAL A 7 10.01 16.39 -11.83
CA VAL A 7 9.69 17.81 -12.02
C VAL A 7 8.41 18.05 -12.80
N ALA A 8 8.17 17.27 -13.84
CA ALA A 8 6.93 17.33 -14.58
C ALA A 8 5.72 16.90 -13.73
N TYR A 9 5.83 15.81 -12.97
CA TYR A 9 4.73 15.27 -12.18
C TYR A 9 4.35 16.15 -10.98
N GLY A 10 5.31 16.74 -10.28
CA GLY A 10 5.00 17.67 -9.18
C GLY A 10 4.22 18.90 -9.68
N LYS A 11 4.61 19.46 -10.83
CA LYS A 11 3.90 20.59 -11.43
C LYS A 11 2.47 20.24 -11.86
N LEU A 12 2.30 19.07 -12.48
CA LEU A 12 0.98 18.57 -12.87
C LEU A 12 0.08 18.35 -11.65
N LEU A 13 0.61 17.74 -10.58
CA LEU A 13 -0.13 17.49 -9.35
C LEU A 13 -0.53 18.79 -8.64
N GLY A 14 0.39 19.76 -8.53
CA GLY A 14 0.07 21.07 -7.97
C GLY A 14 -1.05 21.77 -8.75
N GLU A 15 -1.04 21.67 -10.07
CA GLU A 15 -2.08 22.26 -10.91
C GLU A 15 -3.45 21.58 -10.74
N ILE A 16 -3.48 20.27 -10.57
CA ILE A 16 -4.72 19.52 -10.25
C ILE A 16 -5.31 20.00 -8.93
N TYR A 17 -4.51 20.15 -7.87
CA TYR A 17 -5.00 20.65 -6.58
C TYR A 17 -5.50 22.10 -6.67
N ARG A 18 -4.83 22.95 -7.44
CA ARG A 18 -5.27 24.33 -7.70
C ARG A 18 -6.66 24.35 -8.37
N ILE A 19 -6.86 23.50 -9.39
CA ILE A 19 -8.13 23.37 -10.10
C ILE A 19 -9.22 22.84 -9.16
N GLN A 20 -8.93 21.79 -8.38
CA GLN A 20 -9.87 21.24 -7.41
C GLN A 20 -10.35 22.28 -6.41
N LYS A 21 -9.44 23.12 -5.87
CA LYS A 21 -9.81 24.23 -4.99
C LYS A 21 -10.69 25.26 -5.68
N ALA A 22 -10.36 25.64 -6.91
CA ALA A 22 -11.17 26.57 -7.69
C ALA A 22 -12.58 26.04 -7.97
N LEU A 23 -12.73 24.72 -8.06
CA LEU A 23 -14.01 24.03 -8.24
C LEU A 23 -14.75 23.74 -6.92
N GLY A 24 -14.18 24.10 -5.77
CA GLY A 24 -14.74 23.82 -4.45
C GLY A 24 -14.72 22.32 -4.08
N ILE A 25 -13.91 21.51 -4.76
CA ILE A 25 -13.71 20.11 -4.42
C ILE A 25 -12.89 20.05 -3.13
N PRO A 26 -13.37 19.39 -2.07
CA PRO A 26 -12.62 19.25 -0.83
C PRO A 26 -11.26 18.60 -1.11
N ASN A 27 -10.19 19.32 -0.80
CA ASN A 27 -8.87 18.75 -0.70
C ASN A 27 -8.18 19.31 0.55
N GLU A 28 -7.41 18.46 1.22
CA GLU A 28 -6.69 18.79 2.45
C GLU A 28 -5.35 19.49 2.16
N CYS A 29 -5.04 19.71 0.89
CA CYS A 29 -3.77 20.26 0.44
C CYS A 29 -3.73 21.78 0.70
N SER A 30 -2.80 22.25 1.54
CA SER A 30 -2.65 23.69 1.82
C SER A 30 -2.18 24.48 0.57
N ASP A 31 -2.43 25.78 0.50
CA ASP A 31 -1.94 26.62 -0.61
C ASP A 31 -0.40 26.65 -0.68
N HIS A 32 0.26 26.45 0.47
CA HIS A 32 1.71 26.36 0.56
C HIS A 32 2.22 25.07 -0.08
N HIS A 33 1.48 23.97 0.07
CA HIS A 33 1.77 22.69 -0.60
C HIS A 33 1.56 22.77 -2.12
N VAL A 34 0.48 23.40 -2.57
CA VAL A 34 0.24 23.65 -4.00
C VAL A 34 1.37 24.47 -4.61
N TYR A 35 1.77 25.55 -3.93
CA TYR A 35 2.87 26.41 -4.36
C TYR A 35 4.21 25.65 -4.41
N GLY A 36 4.50 24.83 -3.40
CA GLY A 36 5.69 23.97 -3.35
C GLY A 36 5.73 22.93 -4.46
N LEU A 37 4.61 22.26 -4.76
CA LEU A 37 4.49 21.33 -5.88
C LEU A 37 4.75 22.01 -7.24
N GLN A 38 4.32 23.26 -7.39
CA GLN A 38 4.52 24.05 -8.60
C GLN A 38 5.95 24.64 -8.73
N HIS A 39 6.62 24.96 -7.63
CA HIS A 39 7.83 25.80 -7.63
C HIS A 39 9.07 25.23 -6.93
N GLY A 40 8.96 24.20 -6.11
CA GLY A 40 10.06 23.72 -5.26
C GLY A 40 9.84 22.28 -4.83
N MET A 41 10.26 21.37 -5.68
CA MET A 41 9.78 19.99 -5.63
C MET A 41 10.29 19.17 -4.45
N GLU A 42 11.47 19.47 -3.90
CA GLU A 42 12.07 18.56 -2.94
C GLU A 42 11.47 18.61 -1.54
N PRO A 43 11.25 19.78 -0.89
CA PRO A 43 10.75 19.79 0.47
C PRO A 43 9.27 19.40 0.56
N SER A 44 8.44 19.88 -0.36
CA SER A 44 6.99 19.65 -0.32
C SER A 44 6.59 18.26 -0.78
N ILE A 45 7.26 17.69 -1.80
CA ILE A 45 7.05 16.27 -2.13
C ILE A 45 7.63 15.39 -1.05
N ARG A 46 8.79 15.72 -0.46
CA ARG A 46 9.33 14.94 0.66
C ARG A 46 8.42 14.99 1.88
N ALA A 47 7.89 16.16 2.24
CA ALA A 47 6.91 16.29 3.31
C ALA A 47 5.64 15.47 3.02
N ILE A 48 5.12 15.54 1.78
CA ILE A 48 3.98 14.72 1.35
C ILE A 48 4.37 13.22 1.32
N TRP A 49 5.60 12.84 0.98
CA TRP A 49 6.07 11.45 1.00
C TRP A 49 6.37 10.93 2.40
N GLU A 50 6.71 11.81 3.34
CA GLU A 50 6.90 11.50 4.76
C GLU A 50 5.55 11.50 5.49
N GLU A 51 4.58 12.29 5.04
CA GLU A 51 3.23 12.42 5.59
C GLU A 51 2.27 11.33 5.05
N TYR A 52 2.36 11.02 3.76
CA TYR A 52 1.71 9.85 3.20
C TYR A 52 2.64 8.65 3.41
N ASP A 53 2.30 7.84 4.39
CA ASP A 53 2.95 6.57 4.71
C ASP A 53 2.80 5.56 3.53
N PHE A 54 3.56 5.82 2.46
CA PHE A 54 3.55 5.11 1.18
C PHE A 54 4.16 3.71 1.33
N ILE A 55 3.69 2.82 0.45
CA ILE A 55 4.27 1.51 0.27
C ILE A 55 5.57 1.65 -0.52
N SER A 56 6.70 1.25 0.07
CA SER A 56 7.99 1.23 -0.60
C SER A 56 8.15 -0.01 -1.48
N VAL A 57 9.11 0.03 -2.40
CA VAL A 57 9.42 -1.13 -3.26
C VAL A 57 9.91 -2.31 -2.44
N ASP A 58 10.69 -2.08 -1.39
CA ASP A 58 11.19 -3.16 -0.52
C ASP A 58 10.03 -3.84 0.22
N GLU A 59 9.02 -3.09 0.64
CA GLU A 59 7.81 -3.62 1.28
C GLU A 59 6.97 -4.48 0.30
N ILE A 60 6.93 -4.08 -0.98
CA ILE A 60 6.30 -4.87 -2.06
C ILE A 60 7.04 -6.18 -2.27
N VAL A 61 8.37 -6.13 -2.37
CA VAL A 61 9.22 -7.30 -2.62
C VAL A 61 9.06 -8.34 -1.50
N ILE A 62 9.04 -7.92 -0.23
CA ILE A 62 8.84 -8.84 0.91
C ILE A 62 7.51 -9.60 0.80
N VAL A 63 6.45 -8.91 0.37
CA VAL A 63 5.12 -9.51 0.22
C VAL A 63 5.04 -10.43 -1.00
N ASP A 64 5.68 -10.03 -2.11
CA ASP A 64 5.74 -10.85 -3.34
C ASP A 64 6.52 -12.15 -3.09
N GLU A 65 7.69 -12.08 -2.45
CA GLU A 65 8.48 -13.25 -2.09
C GLU A 65 7.68 -14.22 -1.20
N LEU A 66 6.92 -13.69 -0.24
CA LEU A 66 6.03 -14.52 0.57
C LEU A 66 4.95 -15.18 -0.28
N PHE A 67 4.29 -14.46 -1.20
CA PHE A 67 3.29 -15.06 -2.07
C PHE A 67 3.88 -16.14 -2.99
N ASP A 68 5.06 -15.91 -3.56
CA ASP A 68 5.79 -16.88 -4.38
C ASP A 68 6.16 -18.14 -3.58
N GLU A 69 6.55 -18.00 -2.31
CA GLU A 69 6.82 -19.12 -1.41
C GLU A 69 5.55 -19.91 -1.06
N ILE A 70 4.42 -19.23 -0.86
CA ILE A 70 3.14 -19.92 -0.63
C ILE A 70 2.72 -20.64 -1.94
N GLU A 71 2.91 -20.06 -3.13
CA GLU A 71 2.61 -20.73 -4.43
C GLU A 71 3.49 -21.95 -4.69
N SER A 72 4.78 -21.86 -4.36
CA SER A 72 5.71 -22.98 -4.45
C SER A 72 5.49 -24.04 -3.35
N GLY A 73 4.57 -23.80 -2.40
CA GLY A 73 4.13 -24.76 -1.40
C GLY A 73 4.99 -24.82 -0.14
N ASN A 74 5.87 -23.82 0.07
CA ASN A 74 6.73 -23.72 1.26
C ASN A 74 5.98 -23.21 2.51
N HIS A 75 4.81 -22.59 2.33
CA HIS A 75 3.99 -22.02 3.40
C HIS A 75 2.53 -22.51 3.32
N LYS A 76 2.29 -23.79 3.64
CA LYS A 76 0.93 -24.41 3.59
C LYS A 76 0.05 -24.05 4.79
N ASP A 77 0.65 -23.48 5.82
CA ASP A 77 0.07 -23.04 7.08
C ASP A 77 -0.63 -21.67 6.99
N VAL A 78 -0.36 -20.92 5.92
CA VAL A 78 -1.01 -19.63 5.65
C VAL A 78 -2.47 -19.85 5.28
N THR A 79 -3.32 -19.80 6.30
CA THR A 79 -4.75 -20.10 6.24
C THR A 79 -5.64 -18.89 6.53
N SER A 80 -5.06 -17.81 7.07
CA SER A 80 -5.76 -16.55 7.33
C SER A 80 -4.87 -15.35 7.01
N GLU A 81 -5.50 -14.17 6.92
CA GLU A 81 -4.79 -12.91 6.76
C GLU A 81 -3.96 -12.55 8.00
N GLU A 82 -4.36 -12.98 9.21
CA GLU A 82 -3.53 -12.78 10.42
C GLU A 82 -2.22 -13.56 10.35
N VAL A 83 -2.26 -14.84 9.94
CA VAL A 83 -1.04 -15.66 9.78
C VAL A 83 -0.11 -15.03 8.74
N LEU A 84 -0.68 -14.48 7.67
CA LEU A 84 0.06 -13.76 6.64
C LEU A 84 0.78 -12.53 7.22
N LEU A 85 0.10 -11.75 8.06
CA LEU A 85 0.67 -10.57 8.71
C LEU A 85 1.74 -10.93 9.74
N ASP A 86 1.55 -12.00 10.52
CA ASP A 86 2.53 -12.47 11.49
C ASP A 86 3.84 -12.89 10.80
N ILE A 87 3.74 -13.57 9.64
CA ILE A 87 4.92 -13.94 8.86
C ILE A 87 5.59 -12.69 8.28
N LEU A 88 4.83 -11.74 7.76
CA LEU A 88 5.39 -10.48 7.27
C LEU A 88 6.10 -9.68 8.36
N GLU A 89 5.55 -9.65 9.58
CA GLU A 89 6.18 -9.03 10.74
C GLU A 89 7.50 -9.71 11.09
N SER A 90 7.54 -11.05 11.06
CA SER A 90 8.78 -11.81 11.26
C SER A 90 9.85 -11.55 10.18
N ARG A 91 9.43 -11.13 8.98
CA ARG A 91 10.30 -10.72 7.86
C ARG A 91 10.71 -9.24 7.91
N GLY A 92 10.33 -8.53 8.98
CA GLY A 92 10.69 -7.14 9.19
C GLY A 92 9.73 -6.13 8.56
N LEU A 93 8.54 -6.57 8.12
CA LEU A 93 7.47 -5.69 7.64
C LEU A 93 6.41 -5.51 8.74
N PRO A 94 6.35 -4.35 9.41
CA PRO A 94 5.38 -4.13 10.48
C PRO A 94 3.94 -4.37 10.03
N GLU A 95 3.09 -4.87 10.92
CA GLU A 95 1.70 -5.24 10.61
C GLU A 95 0.93 -4.11 9.90
N SER A 96 1.10 -2.86 10.34
CA SER A 96 0.46 -1.69 9.73
C SER A 96 0.86 -1.47 8.27
N LYS A 97 2.13 -1.73 7.94
CA LYS A 97 2.67 -1.67 6.58
C LYS A 97 2.22 -2.89 5.77
N GLY A 98 2.29 -4.09 6.35
CA GLY A 98 1.79 -5.32 5.73
C GLY A 98 0.32 -5.21 5.31
N ARG A 99 -0.55 -4.72 6.20
CA ARG A 99 -1.97 -4.47 5.89
C ARG A 99 -2.15 -3.52 4.71
N LYS A 100 -1.33 -2.46 4.62
CA LYS A 100 -1.38 -1.52 3.50
C LYS A 100 -0.99 -2.18 2.18
N VAL A 101 0.09 -2.96 2.16
CA VAL A 101 0.50 -3.67 0.93
C VAL A 101 -0.57 -4.68 0.50
N LEU A 102 -1.14 -5.44 1.43
CA LEU A 102 -2.24 -6.37 1.13
C LEU A 102 -3.49 -5.64 0.63
N GLN A 103 -3.84 -4.49 1.21
CA GLN A 103 -4.95 -3.65 0.73
C GLN A 103 -4.70 -3.12 -0.68
N TYR A 104 -3.46 -2.70 -0.98
CA TYR A 104 -3.05 -2.29 -2.32
C TYR A 104 -3.27 -3.42 -3.34
N TYR A 105 -2.87 -4.66 -3.01
CA TYR A 105 -3.10 -5.80 -3.88
C TYR A 105 -4.59 -6.13 -4.06
N LYS A 106 -5.37 -6.12 -2.97
CA LYS A 106 -6.83 -6.34 -3.01
C LYS A 106 -7.54 -5.34 -3.92
N LEU A 107 -7.20 -4.05 -3.81
CA LEU A 107 -7.78 -2.99 -4.63
C LEU A 107 -7.33 -3.07 -6.10
N GLY A 108 -6.09 -3.49 -6.34
CA GLY A 108 -5.56 -3.72 -7.69
C GLY A 108 -6.08 -4.99 -8.37
N GLY A 109 -6.77 -5.87 -7.63
CA GLY A 109 -7.24 -7.16 -8.13
C GLY A 109 -6.14 -8.21 -8.31
N PHE A 110 -4.97 -7.97 -7.75
CA PHE A 110 -3.86 -8.93 -7.72
C PHE A 110 -4.15 -10.01 -6.67
N TYR A 111 -3.71 -11.25 -6.91
CA TYR A 111 -3.91 -12.40 -6.02
C TYR A 111 -5.37 -12.62 -5.60
N LYS A 112 -6.34 -12.22 -6.43
CA LYS A 112 -7.78 -12.24 -6.11
C LYS A 112 -8.26 -13.61 -5.63
N GLU A 113 -7.92 -14.67 -6.35
CA GLU A 113 -8.29 -16.05 -6.00
C GLU A 113 -7.77 -16.45 -4.61
N ARG A 114 -6.61 -15.93 -4.21
CA ARG A 114 -6.01 -16.21 -2.91
C ARG A 114 -6.65 -15.42 -1.79
N PHE A 115 -6.95 -14.15 -2.01
CA PHE A 115 -7.72 -13.37 -1.04
C PHE A 115 -9.13 -13.90 -0.86
N ASP A 116 -9.74 -14.46 -1.90
CA ASP A 116 -11.05 -15.12 -1.80
C ASP A 116 -10.92 -16.45 -1.03
N ALA A 117 -9.87 -17.25 -1.27
CA ALA A 117 -9.57 -18.46 -0.48
C ALA A 117 -9.30 -18.17 1.01
N LEU A 118 -8.72 -17.02 1.35
CA LEU A 118 -8.53 -16.56 2.73
C LEU A 118 -9.82 -16.09 3.41
N LYS A 119 -10.85 -15.69 2.64
CA LYS A 119 -12.17 -15.29 3.18
C LYS A 119 -13.09 -16.49 3.43
N ASP A 120 -12.95 -17.54 2.65
CA ASP A 120 -13.82 -18.73 2.69
C ASP A 120 -13.43 -19.76 3.78
N ASN A 121 -12.53 -19.41 4.70
CA ASN A 121 -12.22 -20.24 5.87
C ASN A 121 -12.68 -19.60 7.20
N PRO A 122 -13.99 -19.40 7.42
CA PRO A 122 -14.51 -19.09 8.74
C PRO A 122 -14.42 -20.35 9.61
N LEU A 123 -13.68 -20.25 10.71
CA LEU A 123 -13.70 -21.10 11.91
C LEU A 123 -14.71 -22.27 11.86
N VAL A 124 -14.25 -23.46 11.48
CA VAL A 124 -14.81 -24.69 12.03
C VAL A 124 -13.80 -25.19 13.06
N PRO A 125 -13.99 -24.91 14.36
CA PRO A 125 -13.25 -25.63 15.38
C PRO A 125 -13.49 -27.13 15.19
N PRO A 126 -12.49 -28.00 15.38
CA PRO A 126 -12.72 -29.43 15.40
C PRO A 126 -13.80 -29.74 16.45
N ASP A 127 -14.84 -30.43 16.02
CA ASP A 127 -15.93 -30.91 16.86
C ASP A 127 -15.38 -31.98 17.81
N ASP A 128 -14.93 -31.54 18.99
CA ASP A 128 -14.64 -32.41 20.13
C ASP A 128 -15.94 -32.77 20.87
N SER A 129 -16.83 -33.49 20.19
CA SER A 129 -17.97 -34.14 20.80
C SER A 129 -17.72 -35.64 20.91
N LYS A 130 -17.29 -36.08 22.11
CA LYS A 130 -17.48 -37.44 22.62
C LYS A 130 -18.83 -37.56 23.31
#